data_AF-A0A6B1FIQ7-F1
#
_entry.id   AF-A0A6B1FIQ7-F1
#
_cell.length_a   1.000
_cell.length_b   1.000
_cell.length_c   1.000
_cell.angle_alpha   90.00
_cell.angle_beta   90.00
_cell.angle_gamma   90.00
#
_symmetry.space_group_name_H-M   'P 1'
#
loop_
_entity.id
_entity.type
_entity.pdbx_description
1 polymer ?
#
loop_
_entity_poly.entity_id
_entity_poly.type
_entity_poly.pdbx_seq_one_letter_code
_entity_poly.pdbx_strand_id
1 'polypeptide(L)'
;LDVAWFVVYTSQGLLNEEGYASAYENAVDKFDAIHRLVDEYAPEQIELALTSDDVRRIVDSGKMVAMIGVENAYPLGTDIGRVEEFYNRGARYISLAHTGPSQLSDAHSGEQTGEWLHNGLSEMGREAVAEMNRLGIMIDISHPSKASIMQTLELSRAPIMASHSSARALSDVSRNLDDETLHAIAANGGVVQAVALGSFVSTDKATARREVLAEFEAEVAAEMDFEILGRGQMFRLPMDERDIYRETMAEVQRVAAERAEAAGVPGRVNVADFVDHIDYMVNLIGLEHVGISSDFDGGGGVEGWDDASETFNVTLELVRRGYTEEEIAMLWSGNLLRVLDEVQAIAQEIQSEG
;
A
#
# COMPACT_ATOMS: atom_id res chain seq x y z
N LEU A 1 14.53 0.83 9.71
CA LEU A 1 13.75 0.24 8.61
C LEU A 1 14.73 -0.58 7.79
N ASP A 2 14.58 -1.90 7.78
CA ASP A 2 15.54 -2.79 7.12
C ASP A 2 15.12 -3.11 5.67
N VAL A 3 13.80 -3.22 5.43
CA VAL A 3 13.20 -3.55 4.14
C VAL A 3 12.27 -2.43 3.69
N ALA A 4 12.38 -2.04 2.42
CA ALA A 4 11.43 -1.18 1.74
C ALA A 4 10.83 -1.90 0.52
N TRP A 5 9.50 -1.90 0.42
CA TRP A 5 8.79 -2.35 -0.77
C TRP A 5 8.64 -1.17 -1.73
N PHE A 6 9.45 -1.14 -2.78
CA PHE A 6 9.37 -0.14 -3.83
C PHE A 6 8.23 -0.50 -4.79
N VAL A 7 7.27 0.41 -4.89
CA VAL A 7 6.01 0.16 -5.61
C VAL A 7 6.13 0.64 -7.06
N VAL A 8 5.99 -0.30 -8.00
CA VAL A 8 5.66 -0.01 -9.40
C VAL A 8 4.17 0.30 -9.49
N TYR A 9 3.82 1.51 -9.07
CA TYR A 9 2.45 2.01 -9.13
C TYR A 9 2.10 2.43 -10.56
N THR A 10 0.85 2.32 -11.00
CA THR A 10 0.38 3.06 -12.19
C THR A 10 -1.04 3.59 -11.97
N SER A 11 -1.23 4.89 -12.19
CA SER A 11 -2.56 5.51 -12.10
C SER A 11 -3.52 4.89 -13.09
N GLN A 12 -4.77 4.69 -12.65
CA GLN A 12 -5.81 4.15 -13.53
C GLN A 12 -6.12 5.12 -14.68
N GLY A 13 -6.18 4.58 -15.89
CA GLY A 13 -6.51 5.30 -17.12
C GLY A 13 -7.68 4.65 -17.88
N LEU A 14 -7.81 5.02 -19.15
CA LEU A 14 -8.82 4.45 -20.06
C LEU A 14 -8.53 2.99 -20.36
N LEU A 15 -9.55 2.14 -20.34
CA LEU A 15 -9.43 0.71 -20.66
C LEU A 15 -9.39 0.47 -22.18
N ASN A 16 -8.34 0.98 -22.84
CA ASN A 16 -8.12 0.86 -24.28
C ASN A 16 -6.61 0.71 -24.59
N GLU A 17 -6.29 0.43 -25.85
CA GLU A 17 -4.92 0.15 -26.31
C GLU A 17 -3.92 1.28 -25.95
N GLU A 18 -4.31 2.54 -26.15
CA GLU A 18 -3.48 3.70 -25.82
C GLU A 18 -3.21 3.81 -24.31
N GLY A 19 -4.25 3.64 -23.48
CA GLY A 19 -4.11 3.65 -22.03
C GLY A 19 -3.22 2.52 -21.52
N TYR A 20 -3.39 1.30 -22.03
CA TYR A 20 -2.54 0.16 -21.67
C TYR A 20 -1.09 0.36 -22.08
N ALA A 21 -0.83 0.91 -23.28
CA ALA A 21 0.52 1.19 -23.73
C ALA A 21 1.21 2.23 -22.82
N SER A 22 0.51 3.32 -22.49
CA SER A 22 1.06 4.34 -21.58
C SER A 22 1.30 3.79 -20.17
N ALA A 23 0.39 2.95 -19.68
CA ALA A 23 0.53 2.30 -18.38
C ALA A 23 1.74 1.36 -18.33
N TYR A 24 1.96 0.59 -19.40
CA TYR A 24 3.11 -0.29 -19.54
C TYR A 24 4.43 0.49 -19.54
N GLU A 25 4.53 1.56 -20.34
CA GLU A 25 5.72 2.41 -20.36
C GLU A 25 6.03 2.99 -18.96
N ASN A 26 5.00 3.46 -18.24
CA ASN A 26 5.17 3.95 -16.88
C ASN A 26 5.69 2.88 -15.90
N ALA A 27 5.17 1.65 -16.01
CA ALA A 27 5.59 0.54 -15.17
C ALA A 27 7.05 0.15 -15.45
N VAL A 28 7.43 0.02 -16.73
CA VAL A 28 8.81 -0.28 -17.14
C VAL A 28 9.78 0.79 -16.63
N ASP A 29 9.45 2.07 -16.79
CA ASP A 29 10.29 3.18 -16.30
C ASP A 29 10.56 3.08 -14.78
N LYS A 30 9.57 2.63 -14.00
CA LYS A 30 9.68 2.44 -12.54
C LYS A 30 10.51 1.21 -12.18
N PHE A 31 10.31 0.09 -12.85
CA PHE A 31 11.19 -1.07 -12.71
C PHE A 31 12.64 -0.67 -12.98
N ASP A 32 12.89 0.01 -14.09
CA ASP A 32 14.24 0.44 -14.48
C ASP A 32 14.82 1.46 -13.49
N ALA A 33 13.99 2.32 -12.89
CA ALA A 33 14.43 3.24 -11.84
C ALA A 33 14.86 2.52 -10.55
N ILE A 34 14.11 1.49 -10.12
CA ILE A 34 14.46 0.68 -8.96
C ILE A 34 15.76 -0.09 -9.22
N HIS A 35 15.92 -0.69 -10.40
CA HIS A 35 17.17 -1.35 -10.79
C HIS A 35 18.35 -0.39 -10.81
N ARG A 36 18.22 0.82 -11.40
CA ARG A 36 19.27 1.84 -11.32
C ARG A 36 19.61 2.25 -9.88
N LEU A 37 18.63 2.30 -8.97
CA LEU A 37 18.88 2.60 -7.57
C LEU A 37 19.80 1.54 -6.94
N VAL A 38 19.48 0.26 -7.09
CA VAL A 38 20.21 -0.84 -6.46
C VAL A 38 21.52 -1.19 -7.18
N ASP A 39 21.61 -0.99 -8.50
CA ASP A 39 22.77 -1.41 -9.29
C ASP A 39 23.79 -0.28 -9.51
N GLU A 40 23.33 0.97 -9.64
CA GLU A 40 24.17 2.11 -10.05
C GLU A 40 24.34 3.15 -8.94
N TYR A 41 23.24 3.59 -8.32
CA TYR A 41 23.29 4.71 -7.38
C TYR A 41 23.71 4.33 -5.96
N ALA A 42 23.29 3.16 -5.49
CA ALA A 42 23.48 2.73 -4.12
C ALA A 42 23.86 1.25 -3.93
N PRO A 43 24.72 0.63 -4.79
CA PRO A 43 25.01 -0.81 -4.75
C PRO A 43 25.66 -1.32 -3.46
N GLU A 44 26.34 -0.42 -2.74
CA GLU A 44 26.97 -0.73 -1.45
C GLU A 44 26.03 -0.50 -0.25
N GLN A 45 24.84 0.07 -0.46
CA GLN A 45 23.90 0.47 0.59
C GLN A 45 22.59 -0.30 0.55
N ILE A 46 22.11 -0.68 -0.64
CA ILE A 46 20.84 -1.37 -0.83
C ILE A 46 20.98 -2.49 -1.86
N GLU A 47 20.25 -3.57 -1.67
CA GLU A 47 20.25 -4.72 -2.58
C GLU A 47 18.83 -5.26 -2.77
N LEU A 48 18.52 -5.74 -3.99
CA LEU A 48 17.23 -6.31 -4.33
C LEU A 48 17.09 -7.72 -3.76
N ALA A 49 16.04 -7.96 -2.96
CA ALA A 49 15.66 -9.28 -2.47
C ALA A 49 14.48 -9.85 -3.26
N LEU A 50 14.54 -11.16 -3.51
CA LEU A 50 13.49 -11.90 -4.22
C LEU A 50 12.84 -12.99 -3.35
N THR A 51 13.46 -13.30 -2.21
CA THR A 51 13.08 -14.36 -1.28
C THR A 51 13.29 -13.90 0.16
N SER A 52 12.69 -14.57 1.14
CA SER A 52 12.97 -14.27 2.55
C SER A 52 14.44 -14.54 2.93
N ASP A 53 15.09 -15.50 2.26
CA ASP A 53 16.51 -15.79 2.46
C ASP A 53 17.40 -14.66 1.95
N ASP A 54 17.05 -14.03 0.83
CA ASP A 54 17.72 -12.80 0.38
C ASP A 54 17.58 -11.69 1.41
N VAL A 55 16.37 -11.47 1.95
CA VAL A 55 16.13 -10.46 2.98
C VAL A 55 17.08 -10.67 4.16
N ARG A 56 17.12 -11.88 4.72
CA ARG A 56 17.99 -12.21 5.87
C ARG A 56 19.47 -12.01 5.54
N ARG A 57 19.92 -12.54 4.40
CA ARG A 57 21.31 -12.43 3.93
C ARG A 57 21.75 -10.98 3.74
N ILE A 58 20.90 -10.13 3.16
CA ILE A 58 21.21 -8.74 2.87
C ILE A 58 21.27 -7.93 4.17
N VAL A 59 20.31 -8.13 5.08
CA VAL A 59 20.34 -7.49 6.40
C VAL A 59 21.60 -7.89 7.19
N ASP A 60 21.97 -9.17 7.19
CA ASP A 60 23.19 -9.66 7.84
C ASP A 60 24.48 -9.03 7.25
N SER A 61 24.43 -8.57 6.00
CA SER A 61 25.54 -7.86 5.35
C SER A 61 25.64 -6.38 5.74
N GLY A 62 24.63 -5.85 6.44
CA GLY A 62 24.53 -4.43 6.84
C GLY A 62 23.95 -3.52 5.77
N LYS A 63 23.40 -4.07 4.68
CA LYS A 63 22.69 -3.32 3.63
C LYS A 63 21.19 -3.24 3.94
N MET A 64 20.54 -2.23 3.39
CA MET A 64 19.08 -2.17 3.29
C MET A 64 18.57 -3.10 2.19
N VAL A 65 17.31 -3.52 2.30
CA VAL A 65 16.68 -4.41 1.34
C VAL A 65 15.65 -3.64 0.51
N ALA A 66 15.78 -3.73 -0.81
CA ALA A 66 14.71 -3.38 -1.73
C ALA A 66 13.91 -4.64 -2.09
N MET A 67 12.58 -4.56 -2.05
CA MET A 67 11.69 -5.52 -2.69
C MET A 67 10.74 -4.80 -3.63
N ILE A 68 10.20 -5.48 -4.63
CA ILE A 68 9.34 -4.84 -5.64
C ILE A 68 7.92 -5.37 -5.55
N GLY A 69 6.97 -4.44 -5.49
CA GLY A 69 5.55 -4.70 -5.61
C GLY A 69 4.95 -3.94 -6.79
N VAL A 70 3.90 -4.48 -7.41
CA VAL A 70 3.13 -3.78 -8.45
C VAL A 70 1.77 -3.40 -7.88
N GLU A 71 1.49 -2.11 -7.82
CA GLU A 71 0.20 -1.60 -7.40
C GLU A 71 -0.56 -1.12 -8.63
N ASN A 72 -1.71 -1.75 -8.87
CA ASN A 72 -2.49 -1.71 -10.11
C ASN A 72 -1.88 -2.55 -11.25
N ALA A 73 -2.53 -3.66 -11.58
CA ALA A 73 -2.20 -4.52 -12.72
C ALA A 73 -2.71 -3.98 -14.07
N TYR A 74 -3.22 -2.76 -14.13
CA TYR A 74 -3.58 -2.07 -15.37
C TYR A 74 -2.47 -2.10 -16.46
N PRO A 75 -1.15 -1.98 -16.14
CA PRO A 75 -0.06 -2.13 -17.10
C PRO A 75 0.06 -3.52 -17.79
N LEU A 76 -0.63 -4.56 -17.29
CA LEU A 76 -0.70 -5.84 -17.99
C LEU A 76 -1.45 -5.71 -19.34
N GLY A 77 -2.30 -4.69 -19.49
CA GLY A 77 -3.16 -4.53 -20.65
C GLY A 77 -3.99 -5.79 -20.89
N THR A 78 -3.96 -6.33 -22.11
CA THR A 78 -4.65 -7.58 -22.48
C THR A 78 -3.70 -8.77 -22.63
N ASP A 79 -2.49 -8.71 -22.04
CA ASP A 79 -1.47 -9.75 -22.14
C ASP A 79 -1.11 -10.31 -20.76
N ILE A 80 -1.61 -11.51 -20.46
CA ILE A 80 -1.31 -12.23 -19.21
C ILE A 80 0.18 -12.56 -19.09
N GLY A 81 0.92 -12.71 -20.19
CA GLY A 81 2.35 -12.99 -20.16
C GLY A 81 3.18 -11.91 -19.46
N ARG A 82 2.64 -10.70 -19.31
CA ARG A 82 3.29 -9.62 -18.56
C ARG A 82 3.39 -9.88 -17.06
N VAL A 83 2.58 -10.79 -16.50
CA VAL A 83 2.75 -11.22 -15.09
C VAL A 83 4.12 -11.87 -14.92
N GLU A 84 4.51 -12.76 -15.83
CA GLU A 84 5.84 -13.38 -15.85
C GLU A 84 6.95 -12.37 -16.19
N GLU A 85 6.68 -11.41 -17.09
CA GLU A 85 7.62 -10.30 -17.34
C GLU A 85 7.91 -9.52 -16.05
N PHE A 86 6.88 -9.12 -15.31
CA PHE A 86 7.03 -8.36 -14.06
C PHE A 86 7.69 -9.20 -12.95
N TYR A 87 7.36 -10.50 -12.87
CA TYR A 87 8.06 -11.44 -11.99
C TYR A 87 9.58 -11.45 -12.25
N ASN A 88 9.96 -11.55 -13.53
CA ASN A 88 11.36 -11.59 -13.98
C ASN A 88 12.09 -10.26 -13.74
N ARG A 89 11.36 -9.14 -13.73
CA ARG A 89 11.87 -7.82 -13.33
C ARG A 89 11.99 -7.66 -11.80
N GLY A 90 11.59 -8.66 -11.02
CA GLY A 90 11.78 -8.71 -9.56
C GLY A 90 10.50 -8.51 -8.73
N ALA A 91 9.33 -8.33 -9.36
CA ALA A 91 8.08 -8.18 -8.60
C ALA A 91 7.76 -9.44 -7.78
N ARG A 92 7.36 -9.26 -6.52
CA ARG A 92 6.95 -10.34 -5.60
C ARG A 92 5.54 -10.20 -5.06
N TYR A 93 4.87 -9.08 -5.31
CA TYR A 93 3.41 -9.00 -5.22
C TYR A 93 2.83 -8.17 -6.37
N ILE A 94 1.55 -8.42 -6.70
CA ILE A 94 0.77 -7.62 -7.66
C ILE A 94 -0.66 -7.42 -7.10
N SER A 95 -1.18 -6.19 -7.14
CA SER A 95 -2.60 -5.88 -6.91
C SER A 95 -3.35 -5.71 -8.23
N LEU A 96 -4.53 -6.32 -8.36
CA LEU A 96 -5.29 -6.34 -9.62
C LEU A 96 -5.97 -5.02 -9.98
N ALA A 97 -6.16 -4.11 -9.03
CA ALA A 97 -6.80 -2.81 -9.23
C ALA A 97 -6.21 -1.76 -8.28
N HIS A 98 -6.54 -0.49 -8.49
CA HIS A 98 -6.25 0.60 -7.56
C HIS A 98 -7.54 1.39 -7.28
N THR A 99 -7.51 2.72 -7.21
CA THR A 99 -8.71 3.55 -6.98
C THR A 99 -9.78 3.36 -8.06
N GLY A 100 -9.44 2.97 -9.28
CA GLY A 100 -10.43 2.69 -10.35
C GLY A 100 -10.39 1.23 -10.80
N PRO A 101 -11.48 0.72 -11.40
CA PRO A 101 -11.50 -0.64 -11.91
C PRO A 101 -10.49 -0.79 -13.06
N SER A 102 -9.84 -1.96 -13.11
CA SER A 102 -8.99 -2.37 -14.21
C SER A 102 -9.75 -3.32 -15.15
N GLN A 103 -9.11 -3.75 -16.22
CA GLN A 103 -9.58 -4.83 -17.08
C GLN A 103 -9.61 -6.20 -16.38
N LEU A 104 -9.06 -6.30 -15.17
CA LEU A 104 -8.90 -7.54 -14.39
C LEU A 104 -9.86 -7.59 -13.20
N SER A 105 -10.11 -6.46 -12.54
CA SER A 105 -10.85 -6.42 -11.28
C SER A 105 -11.60 -5.10 -11.09
N ASP A 106 -12.76 -5.18 -10.46
CA ASP A 106 -13.40 -4.03 -9.84
C ASP A 106 -12.60 -3.49 -8.66
N ALA A 107 -12.74 -2.19 -8.40
CA ALA A 107 -12.07 -1.46 -7.32
C ALA A 107 -13.05 -1.08 -6.20
N HIS A 108 -12.51 -0.83 -5.01
CA HIS A 108 -13.26 -0.38 -3.83
C HIS A 108 -14.08 0.90 -4.06
N SER A 109 -13.70 1.74 -5.03
CA SER A 109 -14.41 2.99 -5.34
C SER A 109 -15.81 2.77 -5.92
N GLY A 110 -16.06 1.61 -6.55
CA GLY A 110 -17.39 1.24 -7.04
C GLY A 110 -18.43 1.18 -5.92
N GLU A 111 -18.03 1.04 -4.65
CA GLU A 111 -18.94 1.05 -3.51
C GLU A 111 -19.66 2.41 -3.37
N GLN A 112 -18.99 3.51 -3.71
CA GLN A 112 -19.56 4.86 -3.61
C GLN A 112 -20.63 5.12 -4.69
N THR A 113 -20.45 4.53 -5.87
CA THR A 113 -21.34 4.75 -7.02
C THR A 113 -22.38 3.64 -7.19
N GLY A 114 -22.12 2.46 -6.65
CA GLY A 114 -22.88 1.23 -6.94
C GLY A 114 -22.62 0.68 -8.34
N GLU A 115 -21.57 1.14 -9.03
CA GLU A 115 -21.24 0.74 -10.39
C GLU A 115 -20.07 -0.25 -10.41
N TRP A 116 -20.30 -1.40 -11.04
CA TRP A 116 -19.35 -2.52 -11.12
C TRP A 116 -19.15 -2.93 -12.58
N LEU A 117 -17.90 -3.01 -13.03
CA LEU A 117 -17.55 -3.39 -14.39
C LEU A 117 -17.64 -4.90 -14.58
N HIS A 118 -17.19 -5.68 -13.58
CA HIS A 118 -17.11 -7.14 -13.66
C HIS A 118 -18.00 -7.86 -12.65
N ASN A 119 -18.48 -7.15 -11.62
CA ASN A 119 -19.06 -7.72 -10.40
C ASN A 119 -18.05 -8.61 -9.66
N GLY A 120 -16.81 -8.12 -9.53
CA GLY A 120 -15.66 -8.82 -8.95
C GLY A 120 -14.49 -8.89 -9.94
N LEU A 121 -14.06 -10.12 -10.26
CA LEU A 121 -12.99 -10.39 -11.23
C LEU A 121 -13.56 -10.60 -12.63
N SER A 122 -12.87 -10.05 -13.63
CA SER A 122 -13.07 -10.42 -15.03
C SER A 122 -12.51 -11.83 -15.30
N GLU A 123 -12.80 -12.42 -16.47
CA GLU A 123 -12.18 -13.70 -16.86
C GLU A 123 -10.65 -13.60 -16.88
N MET A 124 -10.12 -12.51 -17.45
CA MET A 124 -8.68 -12.23 -17.46
C MET A 124 -8.12 -12.05 -16.04
N GLY A 125 -8.91 -11.48 -15.11
CA GLY A 125 -8.54 -11.40 -13.70
C GLY A 125 -8.38 -12.78 -13.05
N ARG A 126 -9.23 -13.74 -13.40
CA ARG A 126 -9.14 -15.13 -12.93
C ARG A 126 -7.89 -15.83 -13.49
N GLU A 127 -7.59 -15.61 -14.77
CA GLU A 127 -6.34 -16.08 -15.39
C GLU A 127 -5.10 -15.48 -14.71
N ALA A 128 -5.14 -14.19 -14.38
CA ALA A 128 -4.04 -13.54 -13.67
C ALA A 128 -3.84 -14.12 -12.25
N VAL A 129 -4.91 -14.45 -11.52
CA VAL A 129 -4.81 -15.14 -10.21
C VAL A 129 -4.09 -16.48 -10.35
N ALA A 130 -4.48 -17.29 -11.34
CA ALA A 130 -3.84 -18.58 -11.60
C ALA A 130 -2.36 -18.42 -11.98
N GLU A 131 -2.03 -17.43 -12.81
CA GLU A 131 -0.65 -17.17 -13.23
C GLU A 131 0.23 -16.66 -12.08
N MET A 132 -0.30 -15.79 -11.21
CA MET A 132 0.40 -15.36 -10.01
C MET A 132 0.68 -16.52 -9.05
N ASN A 133 -0.28 -17.44 -8.86
CA ASN A 133 -0.04 -18.66 -8.09
C ASN A 133 1.03 -19.55 -8.75
N ARG A 134 1.00 -19.72 -10.08
CA ARG A 134 1.99 -20.51 -10.82
C ARG A 134 3.40 -19.94 -10.66
N LEU A 135 3.56 -18.61 -10.67
CA LEU A 135 4.86 -17.94 -10.60
C LEU A 135 5.39 -17.75 -9.18
N GLY A 136 4.52 -17.80 -8.17
CA GLY A 136 4.90 -17.46 -6.79
C GLY A 136 4.92 -15.96 -6.53
N ILE A 137 3.99 -15.23 -7.15
CA ILE A 137 3.69 -13.83 -6.83
C ILE A 137 2.60 -13.80 -5.75
N MET A 138 2.84 -13.06 -4.67
CA MET A 138 1.81 -12.80 -3.66
C MET A 138 0.69 -11.95 -4.28
N ILE A 139 -0.55 -12.40 -4.14
CA ILE A 139 -1.70 -11.64 -4.63
C ILE A 139 -2.07 -10.60 -3.58
N ASP A 140 -1.97 -9.33 -3.96
CA ASP A 140 -2.35 -8.21 -3.11
C ASP A 140 -3.80 -7.79 -3.34
N ILE A 141 -4.55 -7.66 -2.25
CA ILE A 141 -5.97 -7.30 -2.22
C ILE A 141 -6.24 -5.92 -1.63
N SER A 142 -5.21 -5.11 -1.39
CA SER A 142 -5.40 -3.68 -1.12
C SER A 142 -5.88 -2.99 -2.39
N HIS A 143 -7.05 -2.32 -2.32
CA HIS A 143 -7.80 -1.62 -3.38
C HIS A 143 -8.92 -2.38 -4.13
N PRO A 144 -8.83 -3.66 -4.50
CA PRO A 144 -9.94 -4.38 -5.10
C PRO A 144 -11.26 -4.27 -4.32
N SER A 145 -12.38 -4.42 -5.03
CA SER A 145 -13.71 -4.46 -4.40
C SER A 145 -13.87 -5.69 -3.50
N LYS A 146 -14.73 -5.66 -2.48
CA LYS A 146 -15.03 -6.84 -1.65
C LYS A 146 -15.38 -8.08 -2.48
N ALA A 147 -16.20 -7.92 -3.53
CA ALA A 147 -16.55 -9.03 -4.42
C ALA A 147 -15.33 -9.63 -5.13
N SER A 148 -14.40 -8.78 -5.59
CA SER A 148 -13.14 -9.22 -6.18
C SER A 148 -12.28 -9.96 -5.15
N ILE A 149 -12.16 -9.42 -3.93
CA ILE A 149 -11.36 -10.02 -2.85
C ILE A 149 -11.86 -11.44 -2.52
N MET A 150 -13.18 -11.60 -2.33
CA MET A 150 -13.75 -12.91 -2.01
C MET A 150 -13.59 -13.92 -3.16
N GLN A 151 -13.69 -13.48 -4.41
CA GLN A 151 -13.42 -14.34 -5.58
C GLN A 151 -11.94 -14.70 -5.70
N THR A 152 -11.02 -13.79 -5.39
CA THR A 152 -9.59 -14.08 -5.33
C THR A 152 -9.29 -15.13 -4.26
N LEU A 153 -9.89 -15.01 -3.06
CA LEU A 153 -9.76 -15.99 -1.97
C LEU A 153 -10.30 -17.38 -2.35
N GLU A 154 -11.39 -17.43 -3.12
CA GLU A 154 -11.94 -18.70 -3.63
C GLU A 154 -11.02 -19.38 -4.65
N LEU A 155 -10.33 -18.59 -5.48
CA LEU A 155 -9.50 -19.09 -6.58
C LEU A 155 -8.05 -19.35 -6.19
N SER A 156 -7.49 -18.58 -5.26
CA SER A 156 -6.07 -18.65 -4.94
C SER A 156 -5.73 -19.98 -4.26
N ARG A 157 -4.73 -20.68 -4.81
CA ARG A 157 -4.13 -21.87 -4.21
C ARG A 157 -3.15 -21.53 -3.08
N ALA A 158 -2.69 -20.28 -3.00
CA ALA A 158 -1.70 -19.81 -2.05
C ALA A 158 -2.26 -18.71 -1.12
N PRO A 159 -1.60 -18.45 0.02
CA PRO A 159 -1.95 -17.33 0.89
C PRO A 159 -1.91 -15.99 0.15
N ILE A 160 -2.88 -15.12 0.44
CA ILE A 160 -2.95 -13.75 -0.09
C ILE A 160 -2.46 -12.72 0.91
N MET A 161 -2.27 -11.48 0.47
CA MET A 161 -1.93 -10.36 1.35
C MET A 161 -2.83 -9.15 1.11
N ALA A 162 -3.07 -8.35 2.15
CA ALA A 162 -3.40 -6.94 2.00
C ALA A 162 -2.17 -6.13 2.40
N SER A 163 -1.48 -5.54 1.42
CA SER A 163 -0.25 -4.73 1.62
C SER A 163 -0.44 -3.42 2.40
N HIS A 164 -1.62 -2.80 2.35
CA HIS A 164 -1.96 -1.56 3.04
C HIS A 164 -3.48 -1.41 3.18
N SER A 165 -4.04 -2.05 4.19
CA SER A 165 -5.47 -1.92 4.53
C SER A 165 -5.68 -2.01 6.04
N SER A 166 -6.74 -1.37 6.54
CA SER A 166 -7.05 -1.29 7.98
C SER A 166 -8.45 -1.83 8.27
N ALA A 167 -8.77 -2.03 9.55
CA ALA A 167 -10.06 -2.57 9.99
C ALA A 167 -11.25 -1.59 9.82
N ARG A 168 -12.30 -2.04 9.14
CA ARG A 168 -13.49 -1.23 8.84
C ARG A 168 -14.36 -0.98 10.07
N ALA A 169 -14.32 -1.87 11.05
CA ALA A 169 -15.05 -1.73 12.31
C ALA A 169 -14.62 -0.49 13.12
N LEU A 170 -13.38 -0.03 12.95
CA LEU A 170 -12.85 1.17 13.63
C LEU A 170 -12.97 2.44 12.77
N SER A 171 -12.93 2.31 11.45
CA SER A 171 -13.13 3.42 10.52
C SER A 171 -13.82 2.93 9.24
N ASP A 172 -15.08 3.33 9.05
CA ASP A 172 -15.94 2.83 7.98
C ASP A 172 -15.69 3.56 6.65
N VAL A 173 -14.70 3.06 5.91
CA VAL A 173 -14.38 3.50 4.53
C VAL A 173 -14.19 2.28 3.64
N SER A 174 -14.49 2.41 2.34
CA SER A 174 -14.39 1.27 1.41
C SER A 174 -12.97 0.74 1.21
N ARG A 175 -11.93 1.50 1.63
CA ARG A 175 -10.55 1.01 1.67
C ARG A 175 -10.25 0.07 2.81
N ASN A 176 -11.09 0.01 3.84
CA ASN A 176 -10.90 -0.85 4.99
C ASN A 176 -11.64 -2.19 4.83
N LEU A 177 -11.09 -3.21 5.48
CA LEU A 177 -11.59 -4.58 5.43
C LEU A 177 -12.61 -4.81 6.54
N ASP A 178 -13.77 -5.36 6.19
CA ASP A 178 -14.73 -5.81 7.20
C ASP A 178 -14.34 -7.16 7.81
N ASP A 179 -14.98 -7.51 8.93
CA ASP A 179 -14.64 -8.71 9.70
C ASP A 179 -14.81 -10.00 8.90
N GLU A 180 -15.77 -10.05 7.96
CA GLU A 180 -15.94 -11.20 7.07
C GLU A 180 -14.71 -11.39 6.18
N THR A 181 -14.25 -10.31 5.55
CA THR A 181 -13.03 -10.34 4.72
C THR A 181 -11.79 -10.64 5.56
N LEU A 182 -11.66 -10.06 6.76
CA LEU A 182 -10.54 -10.34 7.67
C LEU A 182 -10.48 -11.83 8.05
N HIS A 183 -11.60 -12.43 8.44
CA HIS A 183 -11.66 -13.86 8.74
C HIS A 183 -11.35 -14.73 7.53
N ALA A 184 -11.79 -14.34 6.33
CA ALA A 184 -11.52 -15.09 5.11
C ALA A 184 -10.03 -15.07 4.73
N ILE A 185 -9.34 -13.94 4.94
CA ILE A 185 -7.87 -13.84 4.76
C ILE A 185 -7.14 -14.76 5.75
N ALA A 186 -7.56 -14.75 7.01
CA ALA A 186 -6.98 -15.61 8.03
C ALA A 186 -7.17 -17.11 7.70
N ALA A 187 -8.38 -17.50 7.29
CA ALA A 187 -8.68 -18.87 6.89
C ALA A 187 -7.88 -19.34 5.66
N ASN A 188 -7.47 -18.42 4.78
CA ASN A 188 -6.60 -18.68 3.64
C ASN A 188 -5.10 -18.77 4.02
N GLY A 189 -4.71 -18.41 5.25
CA GLY A 189 -3.31 -18.36 5.66
C GLY A 189 -2.62 -17.01 5.41
N GLY A 190 -3.36 -16.03 4.90
CA GLY A 190 -2.85 -14.75 4.43
C GLY A 190 -2.42 -13.78 5.53
N VAL A 191 -2.09 -12.54 5.15
CA VAL A 191 -1.66 -11.49 6.08
C VAL A 191 -2.25 -10.13 5.73
N VAL A 192 -2.63 -9.34 6.73
CA VAL A 192 -3.07 -7.95 6.60
C VAL A 192 -2.01 -7.04 7.18
N GLN A 193 -1.32 -6.29 6.32
CA GLN A 193 -0.42 -5.22 6.72
C GLN A 193 -1.28 -3.98 7.05
N ALA A 194 -1.48 -3.73 8.36
CA ALA A 194 -2.26 -2.60 8.87
C ALA A 194 -1.64 -1.30 8.36
N VAL A 195 -2.44 -0.42 7.75
CA VAL A 195 -1.91 0.82 7.16
C VAL A 195 -2.08 2.03 8.07
N ALA A 196 -0.98 2.76 8.28
CA ALA A 196 -0.96 4.03 9.00
C ALA A 196 -1.33 5.22 8.10
N LEU A 197 -2.53 5.20 7.49
CA LEU A 197 -3.05 6.32 6.72
C LEU A 197 -4.19 6.98 7.49
N GLY A 198 -4.00 8.25 7.89
CA GLY A 198 -4.89 8.91 8.85
C GLY A 198 -6.39 8.85 8.52
N SER A 199 -6.79 9.03 7.26
CA SER A 199 -8.21 8.94 6.87
C SER A 199 -8.78 7.52 6.86
N PHE A 200 -7.93 6.49 6.85
CA PHE A 200 -8.32 5.07 6.99
C PHE A 200 -8.26 4.60 8.44
N VAL A 201 -7.39 5.19 9.27
CA VAL A 201 -7.28 4.88 10.70
C VAL A 201 -8.40 5.57 11.49
N SER A 202 -8.72 6.83 11.19
CA SER A 202 -9.87 7.49 11.78
C SER A 202 -10.42 8.58 10.86
N THR A 203 -11.44 8.23 10.08
CA THR A 203 -12.10 9.18 9.17
C THR A 203 -12.70 10.38 9.92
N ASP A 204 -13.29 10.15 11.09
CA ASP A 204 -13.91 11.20 11.89
C ASP A 204 -12.86 12.21 12.39
N LYS A 205 -11.77 11.73 12.99
CA LYS A 205 -10.69 12.58 13.49
C LYS A 205 -9.98 13.30 12.34
N ALA A 206 -9.72 12.61 11.23
CA ALA A 206 -9.10 13.21 10.04
C ALA A 206 -10.00 14.29 9.41
N THR A 207 -11.32 14.06 9.33
CA THR A 207 -12.26 15.02 8.75
C THR A 207 -12.44 16.24 9.63
N ALA A 208 -12.69 16.04 10.93
CA ALA A 208 -12.83 17.14 11.88
C ALA A 208 -11.58 18.04 11.89
N ARG A 209 -10.38 17.45 11.87
CA ARG A 209 -9.13 18.23 11.81
C ARG A 209 -8.98 18.99 10.50
N ARG A 210 -9.27 18.36 9.36
CA ARG A 210 -9.16 18.98 8.02
C ARG A 210 -10.11 20.16 7.86
N GLU A 211 -11.34 20.06 8.34
CA GLU A 211 -12.31 21.16 8.28
C GLU A 211 -11.80 22.39 9.04
N VAL A 212 -11.21 22.18 10.22
CA VAL A 212 -10.63 23.25 11.02
C VAL A 212 -9.34 23.79 10.38
N LEU A 213 -8.44 22.92 9.89
CA LEU A 213 -7.20 23.34 9.25
C LEU A 213 -7.41 24.15 7.98
N ALA A 214 -8.47 23.88 7.21
CA ALA A 214 -8.76 24.62 5.99
C ALA A 214 -8.93 26.13 6.22
N GLU A 215 -9.46 26.53 7.38
CA GLU A 215 -9.57 27.94 7.77
C GLU A 215 -8.19 28.55 8.01
N PHE A 216 -7.33 27.87 8.78
CA PHE A 216 -5.96 28.32 9.04
C PHE A 216 -5.11 28.35 7.76
N GLU A 217 -5.23 27.35 6.88
CA GLU A 217 -4.53 27.31 5.59
C GLU A 217 -4.95 28.48 4.70
N ALA A 218 -6.25 28.79 4.63
CA ALA A 218 -6.74 29.93 3.86
C ALA A 218 -6.22 31.27 4.41
N GLU A 219 -6.17 31.44 5.73
CA GLU A 219 -5.60 32.63 6.37
C GLU A 219 -4.10 32.78 6.07
N VAL A 220 -3.32 31.72 6.28
CA VAL A 220 -1.87 31.72 6.03
C VAL A 220 -1.57 31.95 4.55
N ALA A 221 -2.30 31.28 3.64
CA ALA A 221 -2.14 31.49 2.21
C ALA A 221 -2.44 32.94 1.80
N ALA A 222 -3.49 33.55 2.36
CA ALA A 222 -3.82 34.95 2.10
C ALA A 222 -2.73 35.92 2.62
N GLU A 223 -2.13 35.63 3.78
CA GLU A 223 -1.00 36.41 4.32
C GLU A 223 0.26 36.28 3.45
N MET A 224 0.45 35.14 2.80
CA MET A 224 1.57 34.85 1.90
C MET A 224 1.33 35.30 0.45
N ASP A 225 0.18 35.90 0.13
CA ASP A 225 -0.26 36.21 -1.24
C ASP A 225 -0.22 34.97 -2.16
N PHE A 226 -0.61 33.83 -1.62
CA PHE A 226 -0.57 32.52 -2.25
C PHE A 226 -1.98 32.00 -2.57
N GLU A 227 -2.21 31.60 -3.81
CA GLU A 227 -3.46 30.97 -4.23
C GLU A 227 -3.38 29.45 -4.05
N ILE A 228 -4.26 28.90 -3.21
CA ILE A 228 -4.42 27.44 -3.09
C ILE A 228 -5.19 26.92 -4.31
N LEU A 229 -4.50 26.19 -5.18
CA LEU A 229 -5.04 25.60 -6.39
C LEU A 229 -5.73 24.26 -6.11
N GLY A 230 -6.81 23.97 -6.84
CA GLY A 230 -7.39 22.64 -6.87
C GLY A 230 -6.44 21.61 -7.49
N ARG A 231 -6.55 20.33 -7.11
CA ARG A 231 -5.66 19.24 -7.56
C ARG A 231 -5.45 19.22 -9.09
N GLY A 232 -6.53 19.37 -9.86
CA GLY A 232 -6.46 19.40 -11.34
C GLY A 232 -5.85 20.67 -11.94
N GLN A 233 -5.82 21.79 -11.22
CA GLN A 233 -5.06 22.99 -11.62
C GLN A 233 -3.57 22.80 -11.34
N MET A 234 -3.23 22.30 -10.14
CA MET A 234 -1.83 22.02 -9.77
C MET A 234 -1.15 21.07 -10.76
N PHE A 235 -1.81 19.97 -11.16
CA PHE A 235 -1.22 19.04 -12.13
C PHE A 235 -1.04 19.61 -13.54
N ARG A 236 -1.68 20.72 -13.88
CA ARG A 236 -1.52 21.41 -15.17
C ARG A 236 -0.36 22.41 -15.18
N LEU A 237 0.22 22.72 -14.02
CA LEU A 237 1.40 23.57 -13.94
C LEU A 237 2.62 22.86 -14.57
N PRO A 238 3.56 23.62 -15.18
CA PRO A 238 4.90 23.14 -15.51
C PRO A 238 5.59 22.45 -14.32
N MET A 239 6.54 21.53 -14.55
CA MET A 239 7.16 20.75 -13.46
C MET A 239 7.86 21.64 -12.43
N ASP A 240 8.64 22.61 -12.89
CA ASP A 240 9.34 23.58 -12.06
C ASP A 240 8.38 24.46 -11.25
N GLU A 241 7.26 24.90 -11.85
CA GLU A 241 6.22 25.64 -11.13
C GLU A 241 5.48 24.76 -10.11
N ARG A 242 5.28 23.47 -10.39
CA ARG A 242 4.68 22.52 -9.44
C ARG A 242 5.53 22.33 -8.21
N ASP A 243 6.85 22.25 -8.36
CA ASP A 243 7.75 22.07 -7.23
C ASP A 243 7.74 23.30 -6.31
N ILE A 244 7.80 24.50 -6.90
CA ILE A 244 7.64 25.76 -6.15
C ILE A 244 6.29 25.83 -5.44
N TYR A 245 5.21 25.47 -6.13
CA TYR A 245 3.86 25.42 -5.54
C TYR A 245 3.81 24.46 -4.35
N ARG A 246 4.39 23.26 -4.48
CA ARG A 246 4.41 22.25 -3.41
C ARG A 246 5.20 22.73 -2.20
N GLU A 247 6.38 23.31 -2.40
CA GLU A 247 7.18 23.87 -1.32
C GLU A 247 6.43 24.98 -0.58
N THR A 248 5.79 25.89 -1.32
CA THR A 248 5.01 26.99 -0.73
C THR A 248 3.79 26.47 0.02
N MET A 249 3.07 25.51 -0.56
CA MET A 249 1.92 24.88 0.10
C MET A 249 2.34 24.11 1.36
N ALA A 250 3.49 23.43 1.35
CA ALA A 250 4.02 22.75 2.54
C ALA A 250 4.31 23.75 3.67
N GLU A 251 4.83 24.93 3.34
CA GLU A 251 5.02 26.01 4.32
C GLU A 251 3.69 26.56 4.85
N VAL A 252 2.70 26.78 3.98
CA VAL A 252 1.34 27.16 4.39
C VAL A 252 0.78 26.14 5.39
N GLN A 253 0.88 24.85 5.07
CA GLN A 253 0.39 23.76 5.91
C GLN A 253 1.13 23.69 7.24
N ARG A 254 2.46 23.89 7.24
CA ARG A 254 3.27 23.90 8.47
C ARG A 254 2.82 25.02 9.40
N VAL A 255 2.75 26.25 8.92
CA VAL A 255 2.34 27.41 9.72
C VAL A 255 0.88 27.29 10.17
N ALA A 256 -0.01 26.82 9.30
CA ALA A 256 -1.41 26.56 9.65
C ALA A 256 -1.53 25.51 10.76
N ALA A 257 -0.75 24.43 10.70
CA ALA A 257 -0.72 23.40 11.73
C ALA A 257 -0.22 23.95 13.09
N GLU A 258 0.84 24.76 13.10
CA GLU A 258 1.36 25.42 14.31
C GLU A 258 0.31 26.36 14.94
N ARG A 259 -0.40 27.14 14.12
CA ARG A 259 -1.48 28.03 14.59
C ARG A 259 -2.66 27.24 15.14
N ALA A 260 -3.06 26.18 14.44
CA ALA A 260 -4.13 25.29 14.88
C ALA A 260 -3.79 24.63 16.23
N GLU A 261 -2.55 24.15 16.39
CA GLU A 261 -2.07 23.60 17.66
C GLU A 261 -2.12 24.65 18.78
N ALA A 262 -1.61 25.86 18.53
CA ALA A 262 -1.67 26.96 19.50
C ALA A 262 -3.11 27.38 19.87
N ALA A 263 -4.05 27.20 18.94
CA ALA A 263 -5.49 27.42 19.15
C ALA A 263 -6.20 26.25 19.86
N GLY A 264 -5.48 25.18 20.20
CA GLY A 264 -6.03 24.01 20.90
C GLY A 264 -6.81 23.06 20.00
N VAL A 265 -6.58 23.09 18.69
CA VAL A 265 -7.18 22.13 17.75
C VAL A 265 -6.60 20.74 18.02
N PRO A 266 -7.44 19.70 18.19
CA PRO A 266 -6.98 18.34 18.46
C PRO A 266 -5.95 17.86 17.43
N GLY A 267 -4.95 17.12 17.91
CA GLY A 267 -3.88 16.53 17.09
C GLY A 267 -4.40 15.66 15.94
N ARG A 268 -3.51 15.35 15.01
CA ARG A 268 -3.82 14.47 13.88
C ARG A 268 -4.05 13.05 14.38
N VAL A 269 -4.56 12.20 13.50
CA VAL A 269 -4.53 10.75 13.73
C VAL A 269 -3.08 10.36 14.01
N ASN A 270 -2.84 9.58 15.06
CA ASN A 270 -1.50 9.33 15.62
C ASN A 270 -1.17 7.84 15.73
N VAL A 271 0.05 7.52 16.16
CA VAL A 271 0.51 6.13 16.33
C VAL A 271 -0.40 5.31 17.26
N ALA A 272 -0.97 5.89 18.31
CA ALA A 272 -1.87 5.14 19.19
C ALA A 272 -3.19 4.78 18.47
N ASP A 273 -3.79 5.72 17.72
CA ASP A 273 -4.97 5.41 16.90
C ASP A 273 -4.65 4.31 15.87
N PHE A 274 -3.45 4.33 15.27
CA PHE A 274 -3.01 3.31 14.33
C PHE A 274 -2.87 1.93 14.99
N VAL A 275 -2.24 1.85 16.17
CA VAL A 275 -2.05 0.58 16.87
C VAL A 275 -3.38 0.01 17.39
N ASP A 276 -4.44 0.83 17.56
CA ASP A 276 -5.80 0.31 17.83
C ASP A 276 -6.29 -0.63 16.71
N HIS A 277 -5.95 -0.36 15.45
CA HIS A 277 -6.26 -1.26 14.34
C HIS A 277 -5.45 -2.56 14.41
N ILE A 278 -4.17 -2.48 14.79
CA ILE A 278 -3.34 -3.68 14.99
C ILE A 278 -3.94 -4.54 16.10
N ASP A 279 -4.23 -3.97 17.27
CA ASP A 279 -4.86 -4.68 18.39
C ASP A 279 -6.19 -5.33 17.96
N TYR A 280 -7.04 -4.59 17.25
CA TYR A 280 -8.32 -5.10 16.77
C TYR A 280 -8.13 -6.32 15.87
N MET A 281 -7.24 -6.22 14.87
CA MET A 281 -7.02 -7.32 13.93
C MET A 281 -6.34 -8.51 14.62
N VAL A 282 -5.34 -8.29 15.48
CA VAL A 282 -4.68 -9.38 16.23
C VAL A 282 -5.71 -10.14 17.09
N ASN A 283 -6.62 -9.43 17.77
CA ASN A 283 -7.68 -10.05 18.55
C ASN A 283 -8.72 -10.80 17.70
N LEU A 284 -9.00 -10.33 16.49
CA LEU A 284 -10.03 -10.89 15.62
C LEU A 284 -9.52 -12.11 14.82
N ILE A 285 -8.34 -11.98 14.23
CA ILE A 285 -7.81 -12.94 13.24
C ILE A 285 -6.53 -13.64 13.66
N GLY A 286 -5.91 -13.27 14.78
CA GLY A 286 -4.66 -13.87 15.24
C GLY A 286 -3.42 -13.08 14.82
N LEU A 287 -2.38 -13.14 15.65
CA LEU A 287 -1.14 -12.39 15.47
C LEU A 287 -0.44 -12.72 14.16
N GLU A 288 -0.45 -13.99 13.75
CA GLU A 288 0.23 -14.54 12.58
C GLU A 288 -0.33 -14.05 11.23
N HIS A 289 -1.46 -13.33 11.28
CA HIS A 289 -2.17 -12.78 10.12
C HIS A 289 -2.15 -11.25 10.07
N VAL A 290 -1.38 -10.59 10.95
CA VAL A 290 -1.28 -9.11 10.99
C VAL A 290 0.16 -8.67 10.78
N GLY A 291 0.34 -7.57 10.04
CA GLY A 291 1.60 -6.87 9.91
C GLY A 291 1.42 -5.36 9.90
N ILE A 292 2.44 -4.63 9.45
CA ILE A 292 2.52 -3.17 9.56
C ILE A 292 2.93 -2.58 8.21
N SER A 293 2.18 -1.59 7.74
CA SER A 293 2.56 -0.75 6.60
C SER A 293 2.30 0.73 6.86
N SER A 294 3.13 1.57 6.26
CA SER A 294 3.01 3.02 6.39
C SER A 294 2.21 3.67 5.27
N ASP A 295 2.33 3.14 4.04
CA ASP A 295 1.93 3.82 2.80
C ASP A 295 2.66 5.18 2.61
N PHE A 296 3.93 5.25 3.06
CA PHE A 296 4.80 6.41 2.85
C PHE A 296 4.94 6.73 1.36
N ASP A 297 5.02 8.03 1.05
CA ASP A 297 5.02 8.58 -0.31
C ASP A 297 3.75 8.29 -1.15
N GLY A 298 2.83 7.43 -0.67
CA GLY A 298 1.49 7.15 -1.21
C GLY A 298 0.36 7.96 -0.57
N GLY A 299 0.64 8.64 0.55
CA GLY A 299 -0.32 9.46 1.31
C GLY A 299 -0.53 9.00 2.75
N GLY A 300 0.16 7.92 3.15
CA GLY A 300 0.24 7.45 4.52
C GLY A 300 1.13 8.30 5.42
N GLY A 301 1.24 7.87 6.68
CA GLY A 301 1.79 8.62 7.80
C GLY A 301 0.71 9.03 8.81
N VAL A 302 1.08 8.96 10.08
CA VAL A 302 0.29 9.44 11.22
C VAL A 302 1.19 10.25 12.15
N GLU A 303 0.63 11.06 13.04
CA GLU A 303 1.42 11.81 14.02
C GLU A 303 2.31 10.89 14.86
N GLY A 304 3.62 11.15 14.82
CA GLY A 304 4.64 10.33 15.45
C GLY A 304 5.11 9.15 14.58
N TRP A 305 4.64 9.03 13.34
CA TRP A 305 5.24 8.18 12.31
C TRP A 305 5.00 8.80 10.93
N ASP A 306 5.56 10.00 10.72
CA ASP A 306 5.43 10.80 9.50
C ASP A 306 6.36 10.30 8.38
N ASP A 307 7.50 9.71 8.73
CA ASP A 307 8.45 9.11 7.80
C ASP A 307 9.23 7.92 8.39
N ALA A 308 10.07 7.29 7.57
CA ALA A 308 10.83 6.10 7.94
C ALA A 308 11.78 6.29 9.14
N SER A 309 12.22 7.52 9.45
CA SER A 309 13.07 7.81 10.61
C SER A 309 12.32 7.68 11.94
N GLU A 310 10.99 7.80 11.92
CA GLU A 310 10.12 7.70 13.09
C GLU A 310 9.60 6.29 13.36
N THR A 311 10.00 5.30 12.57
CA THR A 311 9.56 3.88 12.66
C THR A 311 9.64 3.30 14.07
N PHE A 312 10.61 3.75 14.88
CA PHE A 312 10.73 3.32 16.27
C PHE A 312 9.49 3.64 17.13
N ASN A 313 8.75 4.69 16.82
CA ASN A 313 7.60 5.12 17.62
C ASN A 313 6.45 4.11 17.59
N VAL A 314 6.27 3.38 16.48
CA VAL A 314 5.31 2.27 16.40
C VAL A 314 5.73 1.13 17.33
N THR A 315 7.00 0.73 17.29
CA THR A 315 7.55 -0.26 18.23
C THR A 315 7.39 0.17 19.69
N LEU A 316 7.65 1.44 19.98
CA LEU A 316 7.48 2.00 21.33
C LEU A 316 6.03 1.88 21.80
N GLU A 317 5.06 2.13 20.93
CA GLU A 317 3.64 1.97 21.26
C GLU A 317 3.25 0.50 21.45
N LEU A 318 3.71 -0.41 20.58
CA LEU A 318 3.49 -1.86 20.75
C LEU A 318 4.04 -2.37 22.10
N VAL A 319 5.25 -1.93 22.49
CA VAL A 319 5.84 -2.26 23.80
C VAL A 319 4.98 -1.73 24.95
N ARG A 320 4.42 -0.52 24.85
CA ARG A 320 3.52 0.03 25.88
C ARG A 320 2.25 -0.78 26.03
N ARG A 321 1.76 -1.38 24.94
CA ARG A 321 0.57 -2.24 24.93
C ARG A 321 0.84 -3.68 25.36
N GLY A 322 2.11 -4.04 25.54
CA GLY A 322 2.53 -5.30 26.14
C GLY A 322 2.90 -6.40 25.15
N TYR A 323 3.05 -6.07 23.86
CA TYR A 323 3.60 -7.00 22.88
C TYR A 323 5.04 -7.39 23.23
N THR A 324 5.37 -8.67 23.11
CA THR A 324 6.75 -9.15 23.31
C THR A 324 7.63 -8.81 22.13
N GLU A 325 8.95 -8.94 22.31
CA GLU A 325 9.92 -8.75 21.23
C GLU A 325 9.65 -9.70 20.06
N GLU A 326 9.30 -10.95 20.34
CA GLU A 326 8.96 -11.95 19.32
C GLU A 326 7.68 -11.57 18.56
N GLU A 327 6.64 -11.09 19.25
CA GLU A 327 5.40 -10.68 18.60
C GLU A 327 5.59 -9.42 17.74
N ILE A 328 6.39 -8.47 18.21
CA ILE A 328 6.79 -7.29 17.44
C ILE A 328 7.57 -7.68 16.19
N ALA A 329 8.47 -8.67 16.28
CA ALA A 329 9.19 -9.18 15.11
C ALA A 329 8.26 -9.85 14.10
N MET A 330 7.23 -10.56 14.56
CA MET A 330 6.19 -11.13 13.69
C MET A 330 5.42 -10.05 12.93
N LEU A 331 4.98 -8.99 13.62
CA LEU A 331 4.26 -7.86 13.03
C LEU A 331 5.11 -7.08 12.02
N TRP A 332 6.39 -6.85 12.31
CA TRP A 332 7.26 -6.07 11.43
C TRP A 332 7.70 -6.79 10.15
N SER A 333 7.86 -8.11 10.18
CA SER A 333 8.31 -8.84 9.00
C SER A 333 7.97 -10.32 8.99
N GLY A 334 7.98 -10.99 10.15
CA GLY A 334 7.89 -12.45 10.22
C GLY A 334 6.66 -13.02 9.50
N ASN A 335 5.50 -12.39 9.68
CA ASN A 335 4.25 -12.85 9.07
C ASN A 335 4.22 -12.65 7.55
N LEU A 336 4.78 -11.54 7.05
CA LEU A 336 4.86 -11.29 5.62
C LEU A 336 5.85 -12.22 4.94
N LEU A 337 7.02 -12.44 5.55
CA LEU A 337 8.04 -13.34 5.00
C LEU A 337 7.55 -14.80 5.00
N ARG A 338 6.77 -15.21 6.00
CA ARG A 338 6.07 -16.51 5.98
C ARG A 338 5.16 -16.64 4.76
N VAL A 339 4.31 -15.64 4.50
CA VAL A 339 3.40 -15.65 3.33
C VAL A 339 4.19 -15.72 2.01
N LEU A 340 5.29 -14.95 1.91
CA LEU A 340 6.18 -15.03 0.75
C LEU A 340 6.75 -16.44 0.54
N ASP A 341 7.24 -17.08 1.60
CA ASP A 341 7.80 -18.43 1.55
C ASP A 341 6.74 -19.47 1.14
N GLU A 342 5.54 -19.41 1.72
CA GLU A 342 4.44 -20.32 1.40
C GLU A 342 3.97 -20.16 -0.06
N VAL A 343 3.86 -18.92 -0.54
CA VAL A 343 3.49 -18.62 -1.94
C VAL A 343 4.52 -19.19 -2.91
N GLN A 344 5.82 -19.03 -2.62
CA GLN A 344 6.89 -19.57 -3.47
C GLN A 344 6.97 -21.10 -3.42
N ALA A 345 6.71 -21.71 -2.26
CA ALA A 345 6.64 -23.17 -2.14
C ALA A 345 5.49 -23.76 -2.97
N ILE A 346 4.30 -23.16 -2.88
CA ILE A 346 3.12 -23.61 -3.65
C ILE A 346 3.36 -23.44 -5.15
N ALA A 347 4.04 -22.37 -5.58
CA ALA A 347 4.43 -22.21 -6.98
C ALA A 347 5.32 -23.36 -7.47
N GLN A 348 6.28 -23.82 -6.67
CA GLN A 348 7.12 -24.98 -7.01
C GLN A 348 6.29 -26.27 -7.14
N GLU A 349 5.31 -26.47 -6.25
CA GLU A 349 4.37 -27.61 -6.35
C GLU A 349 3.57 -27.55 -7.66
N ILE A 350 2.94 -26.40 -7.96
CA ILE A 350 2.17 -26.18 -9.19
C ILE A 350 3.01 -26.46 -10.44
N GLN A 351 4.24 -25.94 -10.48
CA GLN A 351 5.15 -26.12 -11.62
C GLN A 351 5.64 -27.56 -11.77
N SER A 352 5.62 -28.36 -10.69
CA SER A 352 5.98 -29.78 -10.74
C SER A 352 4.83 -30.70 -11.18
N GLU A 353 3.59 -30.23 -11.10
CA GLU A 353 2.37 -30.94 -11.52
C GLU A 353 2.14 -30.87 -13.05
N GLY A 354 2.74 -29.90 -13.74
CA GLY A 354 2.58 -29.61 -15.18
C GLY A 354 3.72 -30.09 -16.08
#